data_AF-A0A838JBR0-F1
#
_entry.id   AF-A0A838JBR0-F1
#
_cell.length_a   1.000
_cell.length_b   1.000
_cell.length_c   1.000
_cell.angle_alpha   90.00
_cell.angle_beta   90.00
_cell.angle_gamma   90.00
#
_symmetry.space_group_name_H-M   'P 1'
#
loop_
_entity.id
_entity.type
_entity.pdbx_description
1 polymer ?
#
loop_
_entity_poly.entity_id
_entity_poly.type
_entity_poly.pdbx_seq_one_letter_code
_entity_poly.pdbx_strand_id
1 'polypeptide(L)'
;YEDSAIPTALASMQQAEISFNYLGQFDTTPQDAGEGFFRLAHESSGPSYSLRAERRYMLEITSMVAKGRFHVEWRYSAALHRSETIEQVAQRYLEILRALIAHCRTPGVGSYTPSDFSGAGLDQAKLDKIMTKIRIAKRTEL
;
A
#
# COMPACT_ATOMS: atom_id res chain seq x y z
N TYR A 1 -5.80 31.77 15.47
CA TYR A 1 -6.72 30.64 15.61
C TYR A 1 -5.91 29.36 15.56
N GLU A 2 -5.24 29.03 16.65
CA GLU A 2 -4.71 27.67 16.85
C GLU A 2 -5.85 26.88 17.45
N ASP A 3 -6.37 25.92 16.71
CA ASP A 3 -7.46 25.06 17.15
C ASP A 3 -6.90 24.06 18.18
N SER A 4 -6.85 24.48 19.45
CA SER A 4 -6.38 23.69 20.59
C SER A 4 -7.24 22.43 20.83
N ALA A 5 -8.38 22.29 20.13
CA ALA A 5 -9.18 21.08 20.14
C ALA A 5 -8.50 19.93 19.40
N ILE A 6 -7.72 20.19 18.34
CA ILE A 6 -7.06 19.14 17.54
C ILE A 6 -5.98 18.39 18.35
N PRO A 7 -5.02 19.07 19.02
CA PRO A 7 -4.02 18.39 19.86
C PRO A 7 -4.66 17.61 21.02
N THR A 8 -5.72 18.16 21.62
CA THR A 8 -6.42 17.55 22.76
C THR A 8 -7.20 16.31 22.34
N ALA A 9 -7.85 16.35 21.17
CA ALA A 9 -8.55 15.19 20.60
C ALA A 9 -7.58 14.08 20.17
N LEU A 10 -6.42 14.42 19.61
CA LEU A 10 -5.38 13.44 19.27
C LEU A 10 -4.74 12.80 20.50
N ALA A 11 -4.56 13.56 21.58
CA ALA A 11 -3.98 13.06 22.83
C ALA A 11 -4.90 12.10 23.59
N SER A 12 -6.23 12.15 23.36
CA SER A 12 -7.20 11.25 23.99
C SER A 12 -7.48 9.97 23.17
N MET A 13 -6.91 9.85 21.97
CA MET A 13 -7.05 8.65 21.15
C MET A 13 -6.10 7.55 21.63
N GLN A 14 -6.57 6.31 21.57
CA GLN A 14 -5.72 5.15 21.82
C GLN A 14 -4.55 5.15 20.84
N GLN A 15 -3.34 4.95 21.35
CA GLN A 15 -2.15 4.89 20.51
C GLN A 15 -2.27 3.75 19.51
N ALA A 16 -2.03 4.06 18.23
CA ALA A 16 -2.05 3.05 17.17
C ALA A 16 -1.00 1.97 17.46
N GLU A 17 -1.43 0.71 17.46
CA GLU A 17 -0.56 -0.44 17.71
C GLU A 17 0.16 -0.91 16.44
N ILE A 18 -0.40 -0.58 15.27
CA ILE A 18 0.10 -1.00 13.95
C ILE A 18 0.45 0.22 13.12
N SER A 19 1.63 0.20 12.50
CA SER A 19 2.03 1.14 11.45
C SER A 19 2.06 0.42 10.11
N PHE A 20 1.47 1.02 9.08
CA PHE A 20 1.56 0.54 7.70
C PHE A 20 2.13 1.65 6.81
N ASN A 21 3.12 1.32 6.00
CA ASN A 21 3.72 2.25 5.05
C ASN A 21 3.95 1.56 3.69
N TYR A 22 3.60 2.26 2.60
CA TYR A 22 3.91 1.84 1.24
C TYR A 22 4.90 2.83 0.63
N LEU A 23 6.12 2.38 0.38
CA LEU A 23 7.23 3.21 -0.11
C LEU A 23 7.13 3.53 -1.60
N GLY A 24 6.20 2.87 -2.32
CA GLY A 24 6.08 3.01 -3.76
C GLY A 24 6.87 1.96 -4.54
N GLN A 25 7.19 2.32 -5.78
CA GLN A 25 7.81 1.44 -6.78
C GLN A 25 9.20 1.93 -7.16
N PHE A 26 10.21 1.06 -6.98
CA PHE A 26 11.64 1.33 -7.11
C PHE A 26 12.25 0.76 -8.39
N ASP A 27 11.46 0.61 -9.46
CA ASP A 27 11.92 0.15 -10.78
C ASP A 27 11.21 0.92 -11.90
N THR A 28 10.87 2.18 -11.62
CA THR A 28 10.16 3.06 -12.57
C THR A 28 11.09 3.76 -13.56
N THR A 29 12.40 3.79 -13.30
CA THR A 29 13.40 4.38 -14.21
C THR A 29 14.41 3.33 -14.69
N PRO A 30 15.07 3.53 -15.86
CA PRO A 30 16.15 2.65 -16.32
C PRO A 30 17.30 2.53 -15.32
N GLN A 31 17.59 3.60 -14.58
CA GLN A 31 18.61 3.57 -13.52
C GLN A 31 18.19 2.63 -12.39
N ASP A 32 16.95 2.73 -11.93
CA ASP A 32 16.39 1.89 -10.88
C ASP A 32 16.24 0.42 -11.32
N ALA A 33 15.96 0.20 -12.60
CA ALA A 33 15.91 -1.13 -13.24
C ALA A 33 17.30 -1.78 -13.40
N GLY A 34 18.38 -1.08 -13.03
CA GLY A 34 19.74 -1.59 -13.07
C GLY A 34 20.44 -1.41 -14.42
N GLU A 35 19.97 -0.51 -15.26
CA GLU A 35 20.67 -0.10 -16.50
C GLU A 35 21.60 1.10 -16.28
N GLY A 36 21.58 1.69 -15.07
CA GLY A 36 22.47 2.77 -14.66
C GLY A 36 23.83 2.32 -14.12
N PHE A 37 24.72 3.29 -13.89
CA PHE A 37 26.05 3.07 -13.28
C PHE A 37 25.97 2.60 -11.81
N PHE A 38 24.88 2.93 -11.12
CA PHE A 38 24.62 2.51 -9.74
C PHE A 38 23.51 1.47 -9.71
N ARG A 39 23.63 0.52 -8.78
CA ARG A 39 22.64 -0.53 -8.54
C ARG A 39 22.48 -0.76 -7.04
N LEU A 40 21.30 -1.19 -6.63
CA LEU A 40 21.07 -1.66 -5.26
C LEU A 40 22.01 -2.83 -4.96
N ALA A 41 22.75 -2.71 -3.85
CA ALA A 41 23.61 -3.76 -3.36
C ALA A 41 22.77 -4.98 -2.94
N HIS A 42 23.33 -6.18 -3.11
CA HIS A 42 22.70 -7.42 -2.66
C HIS A 42 22.82 -7.61 -1.13
N GLU A 43 23.79 -6.95 -0.52
CA GLU A 43 24.07 -7.04 0.91
C GLU A 43 23.17 -6.12 1.73
N SER A 44 23.03 -6.46 3.02
CA SER A 44 22.26 -5.65 3.96
C SER A 44 22.98 -4.35 4.29
N SER A 45 22.24 -3.25 4.39
CA SER A 45 22.73 -1.98 4.95
C SER A 45 22.98 -2.05 6.46
N GLY A 46 22.66 -3.17 7.11
CA GLY A 46 22.63 -3.31 8.55
C GLY A 46 21.39 -2.66 9.18
N PRO A 47 21.32 -2.60 10.52
CA PRO A 47 20.17 -2.05 11.23
C PRO A 47 20.00 -0.54 10.98
N SER A 48 18.84 -0.14 10.46
CA SER A 48 18.47 1.28 10.28
C SER A 48 18.12 1.99 11.60
N TYR A 49 18.08 1.24 12.71
CA TYR A 49 17.72 1.72 14.04
C TYR A 49 18.71 1.20 15.08
N SER A 50 18.87 1.97 16.15
CA SER A 50 19.58 1.50 17.35
C SER A 50 18.92 0.25 17.92
N LEU A 51 19.73 -0.73 18.35
CA LEU A 51 19.25 -1.91 19.08
C LEU A 51 18.60 -1.55 20.44
N ARG A 52 18.80 -0.32 20.92
CA ARG A 52 18.21 0.23 22.14
C ARG A 52 17.03 1.18 21.86
N ALA A 53 16.64 1.37 20.61
CA ALA A 53 15.52 2.22 20.28
C ALA A 53 14.21 1.63 20.83
N GLU A 54 13.40 2.47 21.47
CA GLU A 54 12.05 2.09 21.87
C GLU A 54 11.15 1.99 20.63
N ARG A 55 10.39 0.90 20.55
CA ARG A 55 9.43 0.69 19.47
C ARG A 55 8.15 1.46 19.77
N ARG A 56 7.73 2.33 18.85
CA ARG A 56 6.50 3.11 18.97
C ARG A 56 5.24 2.30 18.64
N TYR A 57 5.38 1.29 17.80
CA TYR A 57 4.31 0.40 17.33
C TYR A 57 4.66 -1.04 17.69
N MET A 58 3.64 -1.85 17.98
CA MET A 58 3.81 -3.29 18.25
C MET A 58 4.14 -4.05 16.96
N LEU A 59 3.54 -3.62 15.85
CA LEU A 59 3.75 -4.19 14.53
C LEU A 59 3.95 -3.07 13.50
N GLU A 60 5.03 -3.15 12.73
CA GLU A 60 5.33 -2.22 11.65
C GLU A 60 5.37 -3.00 10.33
N ILE A 61 4.59 -2.55 9.36
CA ILE A 61 4.43 -3.18 8.05
C ILE A 61 4.92 -2.20 6.99
N THR A 62 6.02 -2.52 6.32
CA THR A 62 6.57 -1.68 5.25
C THR A 62 6.48 -2.44 3.94
N SER A 63 5.94 -1.82 2.90
CA SER A 63 5.75 -2.45 1.59
C SER A 63 6.34 -1.63 0.46
N MET A 64 6.78 -2.31 -0.61
CA MET A 64 7.35 -1.68 -1.80
C MET A 64 7.23 -2.61 -3.01
N VAL A 65 7.34 -2.04 -4.22
CA VAL A 65 7.57 -2.82 -5.44
C VAL A 65 9.01 -2.62 -5.88
N ALA A 66 9.72 -3.71 -6.12
CA ALA A 66 11.07 -3.70 -6.66
C ALA A 66 11.28 -4.90 -7.58
N LYS A 67 11.92 -4.69 -8.73
CA LYS A 67 12.18 -5.74 -9.75
C LYS A 67 10.91 -6.52 -10.13
N GLY A 68 9.80 -5.81 -10.32
CA GLY A 68 8.49 -6.33 -10.69
C GLY A 68 7.80 -7.15 -9.61
N ARG A 69 8.30 -7.13 -8.37
CA ARG A 69 7.74 -7.91 -7.26
C ARG A 69 7.31 -7.01 -6.11
N PHE A 70 6.12 -7.29 -5.58
CA PHE A 70 5.63 -6.68 -4.36
C PHE A 70 6.28 -7.36 -3.15
N HIS A 71 6.92 -6.56 -2.30
CA HIS A 71 7.57 -6.99 -1.08
C HIS A 71 6.86 -6.36 0.11
N VAL A 72 6.71 -7.14 1.19
CA VAL A 72 6.14 -6.66 2.45
C VAL A 72 7.02 -7.17 3.58
N GLU A 73 7.59 -6.24 4.34
CA GLU A 73 8.36 -6.49 5.55
C GLU A 73 7.46 -6.33 6.77
N TRP A 74 7.51 -7.33 7.66
CA TRP A 74 6.78 -7.34 8.92
C TRP A 74 7.79 -7.28 10.06
N ARG A 75 7.83 -6.14 10.76
CA ARG A 75 8.74 -5.91 11.87
C ARG A 75 7.96 -5.92 13.19
N TYR A 76 8.42 -6.76 14.12
CA TYR A 76 7.77 -6.97 15.41
C TYR A 76 8.80 -7.24 16.51
N SER A 77 8.35 -7.24 17.76
CA SER A 77 9.14 -7.70 18.90
C SER A 77 8.87 -9.17 19.19
N ALA A 78 9.92 -10.01 19.21
CA ALA A 78 9.81 -11.42 19.60
C ALA A 78 9.38 -11.60 21.07
N ALA A 79 9.49 -10.56 21.89
CA ALA A 79 8.97 -10.56 23.27
C ALA A 79 7.44 -10.40 23.33
N LEU A 80 6.82 -9.87 22.27
CA LEU A 80 5.37 -9.62 22.20
C LEU A 80 4.66 -10.60 21.27
N HIS A 81 5.32 -11.03 20.19
CA HIS A 81 4.75 -11.89 19.17
C HIS A 81 5.66 -13.07 18.86
N ARG A 82 5.04 -14.24 18.68
CA ARG A 82 5.71 -15.42 18.13
C ARG A 82 5.85 -15.29 16.62
N SER A 83 6.99 -15.74 16.09
CA SER A 83 7.29 -15.67 14.67
C SER A 83 6.26 -16.40 13.82
N GLU A 84 5.81 -17.57 14.28
CA GLU A 84 4.81 -18.39 13.58
C GLU A 84 3.47 -17.66 13.45
N THR A 85 3.10 -16.87 14.46
CA THR A 85 1.87 -16.06 14.40
C THR A 85 1.98 -14.97 13.33
N ILE A 86 3.11 -14.27 13.27
CA ILE A 86 3.32 -13.21 12.29
C ILE A 86 3.41 -13.78 10.88
N GLU A 87 4.06 -14.93 10.70
CA GLU A 87 4.12 -15.63 9.42
C GLU A 87 2.74 -16.03 8.91
N GLN A 88 1.88 -16.56 9.78
CA GLN A 88 0.49 -16.90 9.41
C GLN A 88 -0.30 -15.66 8.98
N VAL A 89 -0.15 -14.53 9.70
CA VAL A 89 -0.80 -13.26 9.33
C VAL A 89 -0.26 -12.74 8.00
N ALA A 90 1.05 -12.75 7.79
CA ALA A 90 1.69 -12.31 6.55
C ALA A 90 1.25 -13.15 5.34
N GLN A 91 1.16 -14.48 5.52
CA GLN A 91 0.67 -15.38 4.48
C GLN A 91 -0.81 -15.11 4.17
N ARG A 92 -1.64 -14.96 5.21
CA ARG A 92 -3.06 -14.64 5.04
C ARG A 92 -3.28 -13.28 4.37
N TYR A 93 -2.45 -12.29 4.68
CA TYR A 93 -2.45 -10.99 4.02
C TYR A 93 -2.22 -11.14 2.51
N LEU A 94 -1.22 -11.93 2.10
CA LEU A 94 -0.95 -12.16 0.68
C LEU A 94 -2.05 -12.96 -0.02
N GLU A 95 -2.68 -13.92 0.66
CA GLU A 95 -3.85 -14.64 0.13
C GLU A 95 -5.02 -13.69 -0.15
N ILE A 96 -5.37 -12.86 0.83
CA ILE A 96 -6.45 -11.88 0.71
C ILE A 96 -6.12 -10.86 -0.39
N LEU A 97 -4.88 -10.36 -0.43
CA LEU A 97 -4.46 -9.40 -1.46
C LEU A 97 -4.60 -10.00 -2.87
N ARG A 98 -4.19 -11.25 -3.07
CA ARG A 98 -4.39 -11.94 -4.36
C ARG A 98 -5.86 -12.14 -4.70
N ALA A 99 -6.69 -12.48 -3.72
CA ALA A 99 -8.13 -12.61 -3.92
C ALA A 99 -8.78 -11.27 -4.31
N LEU A 100 -8.38 -10.17 -3.67
CA LEU A 100 -8.82 -8.82 -4.02
C LEU A 100 -8.39 -8.44 -5.43
N ILE A 101 -7.14 -8.71 -5.81
CA ILE A 101 -6.65 -8.45 -7.18
C ILE A 101 -7.47 -9.27 -8.20
N ALA A 102 -7.73 -10.54 -7.93
CA ALA A 102 -8.55 -11.39 -8.81
C ALA A 102 -9.99 -10.84 -8.94
N HIS A 103 -10.58 -10.43 -7.81
CA HIS A 103 -11.91 -9.81 -7.79
C HIS A 103 -11.95 -8.53 -8.64
N CYS A 104 -11.00 -7.61 -8.46
CA CYS A 104 -10.90 -6.36 -9.22
C CYS A 104 -10.64 -6.56 -10.73
N ARG A 105 -10.17 -7.74 -11.15
CA ARG A 105 -9.99 -8.09 -12.57
C ARG A 105 -11.25 -8.71 -13.18
N THR A 106 -12.28 -8.96 -12.40
CA THR A 106 -13.57 -9.47 -12.90
C THR A 106 -14.23 -8.40 -13.76
N PRO A 107 -14.67 -8.71 -14.99
CA PRO A 107 -15.34 -7.74 -15.85
C PRO A 107 -16.54 -7.09 -15.14
N GLY A 108 -16.54 -5.77 -15.01
CA GLY A 108 -17.60 -5.01 -14.34
C GLY A 108 -17.36 -4.74 -12.85
N VAL A 109 -16.28 -5.30 -12.27
CA VAL A 109 -15.78 -4.96 -10.93
C VAL A 109 -14.54 -4.08 -11.10
N GLY A 110 -14.46 -2.98 -10.35
CA GLY A 110 -13.42 -1.96 -10.55
C GLY A 110 -13.88 -0.78 -11.41
N SER A 111 -15.17 -0.42 -11.35
CA SER A 111 -15.60 0.89 -11.82
C SER A 111 -15.00 1.95 -10.91
N TYR A 112 -14.61 3.08 -11.49
CA TYR A 112 -14.47 4.29 -10.71
C TYR A 112 -15.73 4.53 -9.87
N THR A 113 -15.53 5.11 -8.72
CA THR A 113 -16.58 5.63 -7.85
C THR A 113 -16.68 7.15 -8.03
N PRO A 114 -17.84 7.77 -7.78
CA PRO A 114 -17.97 9.22 -7.71
C PRO A 114 -16.91 9.91 -6.85
N SER A 115 -16.45 9.27 -5.77
CA SER A 115 -15.39 9.76 -4.90
C SER A 115 -14.05 9.95 -5.60
N ASP A 116 -13.74 9.16 -6.63
CA ASP A 116 -12.51 9.32 -7.43
C ASP A 116 -12.53 10.60 -8.28
N PHE A 117 -13.73 11.18 -8.48
CA PHE A 117 -13.97 12.39 -9.26
C PHE A 117 -14.84 13.40 -8.49
N SER A 118 -14.53 13.60 -7.21
CA SER A 118 -15.32 14.45 -6.30
C SER A 118 -15.55 15.88 -6.83
N GLY A 119 -14.61 16.42 -7.61
CA GLY A 119 -14.73 17.72 -8.28
C GLY A 119 -15.56 17.75 -9.57
N ALA A 120 -15.97 16.60 -10.10
CA ALA A 120 -16.64 16.50 -11.40
C ALA A 120 -18.17 16.45 -11.33
N GLY A 121 -18.77 16.41 -10.12
CA GLY A 121 -20.22 16.33 -9.95
C GLY A 121 -20.86 15.09 -10.58
N LEU A 122 -20.09 14.00 -10.68
CA LEU A 122 -20.52 12.75 -11.28
C LEU A 122 -21.22 11.88 -10.23
N ASP A 123 -22.42 11.42 -10.56
CA ASP A 123 -23.06 10.30 -9.87
C ASP A 123 -22.65 8.98 -10.55
N GLN A 124 -22.93 7.85 -9.89
CA GLN A 124 -22.54 6.52 -10.41
C GLN A 124 -23.13 6.26 -11.81
N ALA A 125 -24.37 6.72 -12.08
CA ALA A 125 -25.03 6.51 -13.37
C ALA A 125 -24.34 7.27 -14.53
N LYS A 126 -23.91 8.52 -14.29
CA LYS A 126 -23.12 9.28 -15.27
C LYS A 126 -21.76 8.65 -15.51
N LEU A 127 -21.12 8.19 -14.45
CA LEU A 127 -19.81 7.54 -14.49
C LEU A 127 -19.86 6.24 -15.31
N ASP A 128 -20.85 5.39 -15.06
CA ASP A 128 -21.07 4.14 -15.80
C ASP A 128 -21.32 4.40 -17.29
N LYS A 129 -22.06 5.46 -17.63
CA LYS A 129 -22.33 5.86 -19.02
C LYS A 129 -21.06 6.32 -19.74
N ILE A 130 -20.19 7.09 -19.07
CA ILE A 130 -18.89 7.51 -19.60
C ILE A 130 -17.99 6.28 -19.81
N MET A 131 -17.91 5.40 -18.82
CA MET A 131 -17.10 4.19 -18.89
C MET A 131 -17.55 3.25 -20.01
N THR A 132 -18.87 3.14 -20.21
CA THR A 132 -19.45 2.36 -21.32
C THR A 132 -19.04 2.94 -22.68
N LYS A 133 -19.12 4.28 -22.86
CA LYS A 133 -18.70 4.95 -24.10
C LYS A 133 -17.21 4.76 -24.39
N ILE A 134 -16.34 4.91 -23.39
CA ILE A 134 -14.89 4.71 -23.54
C ILE A 134 -14.58 3.26 -23.95
N ARG A 135 -15.30 2.29 -23.34
CA ARG A 135 -15.10 0.86 -23.64
C ARG A 135 -15.57 0.47 -25.04
N ILE A 136 -16.62 1.12 -25.56
CA ILE A 136 -17.07 0.95 -26.95
C ILE A 136 -16.05 1.56 -27.91
N ALA A 137 -15.57 2.78 -27.65
CA ALA A 137 -14.60 3.45 -28.52
C ALA A 137 -13.29 2.63 -28.69
N LYS A 138 -12.74 2.10 -27.60
CA LYS A 138 -11.53 1.23 -27.65
C LYS A 138 -11.73 -0.10 -28.38
N ARG A 139 -12.97 -0.53 -28.61
CA ARG A 139 -13.28 -1.80 -29.30
C ARG A 139 -13.47 -1.62 -30.81
N THR A 140 -13.67 -0.39 -31.27
CA THR A 140 -13.84 -0.05 -32.70
C THR A 140 -12.51 0.31 -33.37
N GLU A 141 -11.43 0.46 -32.59
CA GLU A 141 -10.07 0.78 -33.06
C GLU A 141 -9.14 -0.46 -33.14
N LEU A 142 -9.69 -1.67 -33.00
CA LEU A 142 -9.03 -2.98 -33.19
C LEU A 142 -9.73 -3.75 -34.31
#